data_AF-A0A9D5SZ08-F1
#
_entry.id   AF-A0A9D5SZ08-F1
#
_cell.length_a   1.000
_cell.length_b   1.000
_cell.length_c   1.000
_cell.angle_alpha   90.00
_cell.angle_beta   90.00
_cell.angle_gamma   90.00
#
_symmetry.space_group_name_H-M   'P 1'
#
loop_
_entity.id
_entity.type
_entity.pdbx_description
1 polymer ?
#
loop_
_entity_poly.entity_id
_entity_poly.type
_entity_poly.pdbx_seq_one_letter_code
_entity_poly.pdbx_strand_id
1 'polypeptide(L)'
;MCENRFYICEHCGNIVGLIHDGGVPLMCCGQKMTALEPGTVEASVEKHLPVVTVEGDVVKVSVGSVAHPMVEEHFIEWVYLQTDRGGQRKCLTPGSKPSVTFALSDEKPVSVYAYCNLHGLWKTDL
;
A
#
# COMPACT_ATOMS: atom_id res chain seq x y z
N MET A 1 2.02 17.59 -6.71
CA MET A 1 2.13 16.66 -5.57
C MET A 1 2.55 15.31 -6.11
N CYS A 2 3.44 14.59 -5.44
CA CYS A 2 3.88 13.25 -5.84
C CYS A 2 2.82 12.20 -5.47
N GLU A 3 1.57 12.41 -5.84
CA GLU A 3 0.48 11.47 -5.52
C GLU A 3 0.72 10.12 -6.21
N ASN A 4 0.80 9.05 -5.42
CA ASN A 4 1.02 7.70 -5.96
C ASN A 4 -0.30 7.05 -6.39
N ARG A 5 -0.29 6.45 -7.59
CA ARG A 5 -1.37 5.61 -8.11
C ARG A 5 -0.81 4.24 -8.42
N PHE A 6 -1.51 3.19 -8.01
CA PHE A 6 -1.11 1.80 -8.27
C PHE A 6 -2.09 1.16 -9.25
N TYR A 7 -1.59 0.23 -10.06
CA TYR A 7 -2.38 -0.50 -11.04
C TYR A 7 -2.04 -1.98 -10.98
N ILE A 8 -3.03 -2.83 -11.24
CA ILE A 8 -2.88 -4.29 -11.28
C ILE A 8 -3.33 -4.84 -12.63
N CYS A 9 -2.62 -5.87 -13.10
CA CYS A 9 -3.11 -6.73 -14.18
C CYS A 9 -3.88 -7.90 -13.56
N GLU A 10 -5.18 -7.96 -13.82
CA GLU A 10 -6.07 -9.01 -13.27
C GLU A 10 -5.78 -10.41 -13.82
N HIS A 11 -4.97 -10.52 -14.87
CA HIS A 11 -4.61 -11.81 -15.48
C HIS A 11 -3.35 -12.43 -14.88
N CYS A 12 -2.31 -11.62 -14.62
CA CYS A 12 -1.00 -12.12 -14.19
C CYS A 12 -0.56 -11.61 -12.82
N GLY A 13 -1.34 -10.72 -12.20
CA GLY A 13 -1.03 -10.16 -10.88
C GLY A 13 0.06 -9.10 -10.89
N ASN A 14 0.59 -8.69 -12.04
CA ASN A 14 1.58 -7.60 -12.10
C ASN A 14 1.02 -6.32 -11.50
N ILE A 15 1.72 -5.75 -10.51
CA ILE A 15 1.38 -4.46 -9.90
C ILE A 15 2.45 -3.44 -10.25
N VAL A 16 2.03 -2.24 -10.65
CA VAL A 16 2.91 -1.10 -10.95
C VAL A 16 2.47 0.15 -10.20
N GLY A 17 3.45 0.97 -9.78
CA GLY A 17 3.23 2.33 -9.28
C GLY A 17 3.53 3.35 -10.37
N LEU A 18 2.62 4.29 -10.61
CA LEU A 18 2.74 5.29 -11.65
C LEU A 18 3.49 6.52 -11.14
N ILE A 19 4.70 6.76 -11.66
CA ILE A 19 5.54 7.90 -11.29
C ILE A 19 5.19 9.15 -12.11
N HIS A 20 4.81 8.96 -13.37
CA HIS A 20 4.42 10.04 -14.28
C HIS A 20 3.27 9.57 -15.18
N ASP A 21 2.17 10.32 -15.18
CA ASP A 21 1.01 10.04 -16.02
C ASP A 21 1.16 10.76 -17.38
N GLY A 22 1.47 9.98 -18.41
CA GLY A 22 1.54 10.47 -19.80
C GLY A 22 0.18 10.60 -20.49
N GLY A 23 -0.93 10.34 -19.80
CA GLY A 23 -2.28 10.46 -20.34
C GLY A 23 -2.74 9.29 -21.23
N VAL A 24 -2.03 8.15 -21.17
CA VAL A 24 -2.36 6.94 -21.94
C VAL A 24 -2.60 5.73 -21.03
N PRO A 25 -3.43 4.75 -21.45
CA PRO A 25 -3.66 3.56 -20.64
C PRO A 25 -2.40 2.72 -20.43
N LEU A 26 -2.19 2.22 -19.21
CA LEU A 26 -1.20 1.19 -18.93
C LEU A 26 -1.70 -0.17 -19.42
N MET A 27 -0.87 -0.91 -20.16
CA MET A 27 -1.24 -2.17 -20.78
C MET A 27 -0.40 -3.34 -20.25
N CYS A 28 -1.04 -4.47 -19.93
CA CYS A 28 -0.38 -5.71 -19.54
C CYS A 28 -1.22 -6.92 -20.02
N CYS A 29 -0.57 -7.96 -20.57
CA CYS A 29 -1.26 -9.14 -21.12
C CYS A 29 -2.32 -8.82 -22.20
N GLY A 30 -2.08 -7.82 -23.05
CA GLY A 30 -3.05 -7.33 -24.05
C GLY A 30 -4.25 -6.55 -23.47
N GLN A 31 -4.31 -6.51 -22.15
CA GLN A 31 -5.19 -5.81 -21.22
C GLN A 31 -4.90 -4.34 -20.93
N LYS A 32 -5.92 -3.47 -20.74
CA LYS A 32 -5.77 -2.29 -19.89
C LYS A 32 -5.65 -2.72 -18.42
N MET A 33 -4.66 -2.22 -17.70
CA MET A 33 -4.52 -2.48 -16.27
C MET A 33 -5.59 -1.74 -15.45
N THR A 34 -6.06 -2.36 -14.38
CA THR A 34 -7.06 -1.80 -13.46
C THR A 34 -6.37 -0.92 -12.41
N ALA A 35 -6.91 0.27 -12.14
CA ALA A 35 -6.41 1.10 -11.05
C ALA A 35 -6.79 0.46 -9.71
N LEU A 36 -5.83 0.38 -8.78
CA LEU A 36 -6.09 -0.05 -7.42
C LEU A 36 -6.64 1.14 -6.63
N GLU A 37 -7.96 1.19 -6.48
CA GLU A 37 -8.64 2.21 -5.68
C GLU A 37 -8.71 1.76 -4.20
N PRO A 38 -8.15 2.53 -3.24
CA PRO A 38 -8.12 2.13 -1.85
C PRO A 38 -9.50 1.96 -1.23
N GLY A 39 -9.70 0.88 -0.45
CA GLY A 39 -10.90 0.65 0.35
C GLY A 39 -12.18 0.31 -0.44
N THR A 40 -12.04 -0.11 -1.70
CA THR A 40 -13.16 -0.46 -2.58
C THR A 40 -13.63 -1.91 -2.44
N VAL A 41 -12.80 -2.80 -1.89
CA VAL A 41 -13.15 -4.21 -1.65
C VAL A 41 -13.91 -4.34 -0.33
N GLU A 42 -15.04 -5.05 -0.35
CA GLU A 42 -15.80 -5.38 0.86
C GLU A 42 -15.00 -6.33 1.76
N ALA A 43 -14.31 -5.77 2.76
CA ALA A 43 -13.58 -6.52 3.78
C ALA A 43 -13.55 -5.74 5.11
N SER A 44 -13.08 -6.40 6.18
CA SER A 44 -13.04 -5.84 7.52
C SER A 44 -12.08 -4.65 7.62
N VAL A 45 -12.59 -3.43 7.75
CA VAL A 45 -11.80 -2.20 7.84
C VAL A 45 -10.76 -2.27 8.96
N GLU A 46 -11.15 -2.80 10.13
CA GLU A 46 -10.32 -2.90 11.31
C GLU A 46 -9.10 -3.81 11.13
N LYS A 47 -9.06 -4.65 10.09
CA LYS A 47 -7.89 -5.48 9.77
C LYS A 47 -7.04 -4.96 8.62
N HIS A 48 -7.56 -4.05 7.80
CA HIS A 48 -6.88 -3.64 6.57
C HIS A 48 -6.44 -2.18 6.57
N LEU A 49 -7.15 -1.31 7.29
CA LEU A 49 -6.81 0.10 7.37
C LEU A 49 -5.47 0.28 8.11
N PRO A 50 -4.45 0.91 7.51
CA PRO A 50 -3.19 1.18 8.19
C PRO A 50 -3.39 2.05 9.44
N VAL A 51 -2.88 1.58 10.58
CA VAL A 51 -2.81 2.35 11.83
C VAL A 51 -1.41 2.91 11.95
N VAL A 52 -1.31 4.24 12.04
CA VAL A 52 -0.05 4.97 11.92
C VAL A 52 0.25 5.75 13.19
N THR A 53 1.48 5.61 13.69
CA THR A 53 2.02 6.45 14.76
C THR A 53 3.27 7.14 14.26
N VAL A 54 3.33 8.47 14.38
CA VAL A 54 4.50 9.28 14.01
C VAL A 54 5.20 9.73 15.30
N GLU A 55 6.46 9.35 15.46
CA GLU A 55 7.31 9.67 16.61
C GLU A 55 8.60 10.33 16.11
N GLY A 56 8.62 11.67 16.05
CA GLY A 56 9.76 12.40 15.49
C GLY A 56 9.93 12.12 13.99
N ASP A 57 11.08 11.56 13.62
CA ASP A 57 11.43 11.13 12.26
C ASP A 57 11.07 9.65 11.98
N VAL A 58 10.39 8.97 12.90
CA VAL A 58 10.00 7.56 12.75
C VAL A 58 8.50 7.43 12.53
N VAL A 59 8.11 6.72 11.47
CA VAL A 59 6.72 6.36 11.19
C VAL A 59 6.53 4.86 11.41
N LYS A 60 5.75 4.50 12.43
CA LYS A 60 5.37 3.11 12.73
C LYS A 60 4.01 2.83 12.14
N VAL A 61 3.90 1.72 11.42
CA VAL A 61 2.66 1.28 10.77
C VAL A 61 2.33 -0.13 11.22
N SER A 62 1.10 -0.34 11.67
CA SER A 62 0.48 -1.67 11.77
C SER A 62 -0.67 -1.73 10.79
N VAL A 63 -0.91 -2.88 10.15
CA VAL A 63 -2.05 -3.04 9.25
C VAL A 63 -3.22 -3.63 10.04
N GLY A 64 -4.24 -2.78 10.20
CA GLY A 64 -5.39 -2.99 11.06
C GLY A 64 -5.19 -2.51 12.51
N SER A 65 -6.29 -2.07 13.13
CA SER A 65 -6.40 -1.96 14.59
C SER A 65 -6.52 -3.33 15.26
N VAL A 66 -7.02 -4.32 14.50
CA VAL A 66 -6.88 -5.75 14.75
C VAL A 66 -5.87 -6.29 13.73
N ALA A 67 -4.87 -7.06 14.18
CA ALA A 67 -3.82 -7.54 13.31
C ALA A 67 -4.38 -8.32 12.10
N HIS A 68 -3.99 -7.90 10.89
CA HIS A 68 -4.27 -8.64 9.66
C HIS A 68 -3.65 -10.05 9.69
N PRO A 69 -4.31 -11.08 9.10
CA PRO A 69 -3.70 -12.39 8.90
C PRO A 69 -2.38 -12.29 8.12
N MET A 70 -1.39 -13.12 8.45
CA MET A 70 -0.12 -13.18 7.73
C MET A 70 0.21 -14.65 7.45
N VAL A 71 -0.65 -15.31 6.68
CA VAL A 71 -0.48 -16.71 6.26
C VAL A 71 -0.19 -16.77 4.75
N GLU A 72 0.29 -17.91 4.24
CA GLU A 72 0.76 -18.03 2.86
C GLU A 72 -0.30 -17.60 1.83
N GLU A 73 -1.55 -17.98 2.06
CA GLU A 73 -2.67 -17.69 1.18
C GLU A 73 -3.27 -16.29 1.39
N HIS A 74 -2.99 -15.65 2.53
CA HIS A 74 -3.64 -14.40 2.92
C HIS A 74 -2.72 -13.56 3.82
N PHE A 75 -2.11 -12.53 3.24
CA PHE A 75 -1.18 -11.64 3.92
C PHE A 75 -1.14 -10.24 3.31
N ILE A 76 -0.57 -9.30 4.06
CA ILE A 76 -0.18 -8.00 3.53
C ILE A 76 1.13 -8.19 2.77
N GLU A 77 1.14 -7.93 1.47
CA GLU A 77 2.35 -8.09 0.66
C GLU A 77 3.32 -6.95 0.85
N TRP A 78 2.81 -5.72 0.97
CA TRP A 78 3.62 -4.53 1.10
C TRP A 78 2.88 -3.36 1.75
N VAL A 79 3.67 -2.45 2.31
CA VAL A 79 3.24 -1.16 2.83
C VAL A 79 4.04 -0.08 2.11
N TYR A 80 3.36 0.98 1.68
CA TYR A 80 3.95 2.15 1.05
C TYR A 80 3.67 3.40 1.89
N LEU A 81 4.73 4.04 2.37
CA LEU A 81 4.65 5.37 2.99
C LEU A 81 4.83 6.43 1.92
N GLN A 82 3.80 7.24 1.70
CA GLN A 82 3.86 8.47 0.93
C GLN A 82 4.39 9.61 1.79
N THR A 83 5.28 10.41 1.23
CA THR A 83 5.74 11.67 1.81
C THR A 83 5.46 12.84 0.87
N ASP A 84 5.72 14.05 1.34
CA ASP A 84 5.69 15.26 0.52
C ASP A 84 6.80 15.32 -0.54
N ARG A 85 7.78 14.41 -0.50
CA ARG A 85 8.91 14.33 -1.44
C ARG A 85 8.98 13.04 -2.26
N GLY A 86 8.09 12.08 -2.01
CA GLY A 86 8.09 10.79 -2.70
C GLY A 86 7.50 9.71 -1.82
N GLY A 87 8.24 8.63 -1.60
CA GLY A 87 7.82 7.61 -0.65
C GLY A 87 8.74 6.41 -0.56
N GLN A 88 8.43 5.55 0.39
CA GLN A 88 9.20 4.36 0.73
C GLN A 88 8.28 3.14 0.70
N ARG A 89 8.76 2.00 0.18
CA ARG A 89 8.02 0.74 0.16
C ARG A 89 8.75 -0.33 0.95
N LYS A 90 8.03 -1.08 1.78
CA LYS A 90 8.52 -2.28 2.45
C LYS A 90 7.64 -3.46 2.12
N CYS A 91 8.25 -4.54 1.63
CA CYS A 91 7.57 -5.82 1.49
C CYS A 91 7.47 -6.51 2.84
N LEU A 92 6.41 -7.27 3.02
CA LEU A 92 6.23 -8.20 4.12
C LEU A 92 6.12 -9.62 3.54
N THR A 93 6.30 -10.62 4.40
CA THR A 93 6.20 -12.03 4.02
C THR A 93 5.21 -12.75 4.94
N PRO A 94 4.61 -13.86 4.48
CA PRO A 94 3.86 -14.75 5.36
C PRO A 94 4.64 -15.10 6.63
N GLY A 95 3.92 -15.26 7.75
CA GLY A 95 4.45 -15.54 9.09
C GLY A 95 5.04 -14.33 9.83
N SER A 96 5.30 -13.21 9.16
CA SER A 96 5.77 -11.98 9.82
C SER A 96 4.64 -11.22 10.51
N LYS A 97 4.98 -10.25 11.37
CA LYS A 97 3.96 -9.32 11.91
C LYS A 97 3.49 -8.39 10.78
N PRO A 98 2.18 -8.04 10.70
CA PRO A 98 1.66 -7.09 9.72
C PRO A 98 2.02 -5.64 10.11
N SER A 99 3.30 -5.37 10.34
CA SER A 99 3.78 -4.06 10.77
C SER A 99 5.16 -3.75 10.21
N VAL A 100 5.40 -2.47 9.95
CA VAL A 100 6.65 -1.94 9.44
C VAL A 100 6.98 -0.59 10.10
N THR A 101 8.25 -0.23 10.10
CA THR A 101 8.72 1.08 10.58
C THR A 101 9.50 1.75 9.47
N PHE A 102 9.22 3.02 9.19
CA PHE A 102 9.97 3.86 8.26
C PHE A 102 10.74 4.93 9.02
N ALA A 103 11.90 5.30 8.51
CA ALA A 103 12.66 6.45 8.98
C ALA A 103 12.57 7.54 7.92
N LEU A 104 12.30 8.76 8.36
CA LEU A 104 12.24 9.95 7.53
C LEU A 104 13.50 10.77 7.73
N SER A 105 13.79 11.66 6.78
CA SER A 105 14.81 12.68 6.93
C SER A 105 14.13 14.05 7.11
N ASP A 106 14.19 14.92 6.12
CA ASP A 106 13.58 16.26 6.12
C ASP A 106 12.24 16.31 5.37
N GLU A 107 11.60 15.16 5.21
CA GLU A 107 10.31 14.97 4.55
C GLU A 107 9.19 14.70 5.57
N LYS A 108 7.95 14.99 5.18
CA LYS A 108 6.77 14.81 6.01
C LYS A 108 5.94 13.64 5.49
N PRO A 109 5.43 12.76 6.36
CA PRO A 109 4.54 11.70 5.93
C PRO A 109 3.19 12.31 5.54
N VAL A 110 2.59 11.80 4.46
CA VAL A 110 1.32 12.31 3.88
C VAL A 110 0.24 11.24 3.93
N SER A 111 0.57 10.00 3.60
CA SER A 111 -0.37 8.89 3.67
C SER A 111 0.36 7.56 3.74
N VAL A 112 -0.32 6.51 4.19
CA VAL A 112 0.18 5.14 4.19
C VAL A 112 -0.77 4.25 3.43
N TYR A 113 -0.24 3.45 2.52
CA TYR A 113 -0.96 2.41 1.80
C TYR A 113 -0.54 1.03 2.29
N ALA A 114 -1.48 0.10 2.35
CA ALA A 114 -1.21 -1.32 2.57
C ALA A 114 -1.96 -2.15 1.52
N TYR A 115 -1.30 -3.17 0.98
CA TYR A 115 -1.91 -4.06 -0.01
C TYR A 115 -2.03 -5.49 0.54
N CYS A 116 -3.25 -5.98 0.59
CA CYS A 116 -3.59 -7.36 0.88
C CYS A 116 -3.73 -8.12 -0.44
N ASN A 117 -3.12 -9.31 -0.52
CA ASN A 117 -3.18 -10.14 -1.73
C ASN A 117 -4.61 -10.56 -2.12
N LEU A 118 -5.53 -10.61 -1.16
CA LEU A 118 -6.95 -10.95 -1.39
C LEU A 118 -7.88 -9.74 -1.39
N HIS A 119 -7.63 -8.76 -0.52
CA HIS A 119 -8.56 -7.65 -0.27
C HIS A 119 -8.08 -6.30 -0.81
N GLY A 120 -7.08 -6.31 -1.68
CA GLY A 120 -6.65 -5.15 -2.44
C GLY A 120 -5.97 -4.07 -1.60
N LEU A 121 -6.09 -2.82 -2.08
CA LEU A 121 -5.38 -1.67 -1.55
C LEU A 121 -6.19 -0.95 -0.46
N TRP A 122 -5.50 -0.48 0.57
CA TRP A 122 -6.05 0.30 1.67
C TRP A 122 -5.16 1.50 1.94
N LYS A 123 -5.75 2.61 2.42
CA LYS A 123 -5.04 3.88 2.61
C LYS A 123 -5.51 4.59 3.87
N THR A 124 -4.55 5.17 4.61
CA THR A 124 -4.78 6.14 5.68
C THR A 124 -4.05 7.43 5.35
N ASP A 125 -4.76 8.56 5.34
CA ASP A 125 -4.19 9.90 5.22
C ASP A 125 -3.71 10.42 6.60
N LEU A 126 -2.66 11.27 6.59
CA LEU A 126 -1.98 11.80 7.79
C LEU A 126 -2.05 13.33 7.88
#